data_AF-A0A963Q3E0-F1
#
_entry.id   AF-A0A963Q3E0-F1
#
_cell.length_a   1.000
_cell.length_b   1.000
_cell.length_c   1.000
_cell.angle_alpha   90.00
_cell.angle_beta   90.00
_cell.angle_gamma   90.00
#
_symmetry.space_group_name_H-M   'P 1'
#
loop_
_entity.id
_entity.type
_entity.pdbx_description
1 polymer ?
#
loop_
_entity_poly.entity_id
_entity_poly.type
_entity_poly.pdbx_seq_one_letter_code
_entity_poly.pdbx_strand_id
1 'polypeptide(L)'
;MTQQITPELRKWIVEQAQAGHSAESVLQSMKDSGWEEEVAIDAMETTLRGHLDEQAVAQGQPPAVPVPEPDVGDSSLYLDAGDRQVAVL
;
A
#
# COMPACT_ATOMS: atom_id res chain seq x y z
N MET A 1 23.47 -7.73 10.56
CA MET A 1 22.90 -9.10 10.52
C MET A 1 21.80 -9.06 9.47
N THR A 2 21.92 -9.80 8.38
CA THR A 2 20.87 -9.85 7.34
C THR A 2 19.79 -10.84 7.77
N GLN A 3 18.61 -10.35 8.14
CA GLN A 3 17.47 -11.22 8.44
C GLN A 3 16.83 -11.65 7.12
N GLN A 4 16.76 -12.96 6.89
CA GLN A 4 16.23 -13.50 5.63
C GLN A 4 14.71 -13.56 5.67
N ILE A 5 14.07 -12.97 4.67
CA ILE A 5 12.62 -13.02 4.49
C ILE A 5 12.24 -14.44 4.09
N THR A 6 11.77 -15.23 5.06
CA THR A 6 11.33 -16.61 4.80
C THR A 6 9.99 -16.62 4.05
N PRO A 7 9.72 -17.65 3.23
CA PRO A 7 8.44 -17.77 2.53
C PRO A 7 7.24 -17.87 3.50
N GLU A 8 7.45 -18.44 4.69
CA GLU A 8 6.44 -18.51 5.76
C GLU A 8 6.07 -17.11 6.28
N LEU A 9 7.07 -16.24 6.50
CA LEU A 9 6.84 -14.86 6.90
C LEU A 9 6.07 -14.09 5.82
N ARG A 10 6.42 -14.29 4.54
CA ARG A 10 5.70 -13.66 3.42
C ARG A 10 4.22 -14.04 3.43
N LYS A 11 3.94 -15.34 3.57
CA LYS A 11 2.56 -15.83 3.63
C LYS A 11 1.81 -15.21 4.80
N TRP A 12 2.43 -15.14 5.98
CA TRP A 12 1.82 -14.54 7.16
C TRP A 12 1.50 -13.05 6.95
N ILE A 13 2.41 -12.27 6.35
CA ILE A 13 2.18 -10.84 6.02
C ILE A 13 0.96 -10.69 5.10
N VAL A 14 0.84 -11.54 4.06
CA VAL A 14 -0.31 -11.53 3.15
C VAL A 14 -1.61 -11.86 3.88
N GLU A 15 -1.61 -12.85 4.77
CA GLU A 15 -2.78 -13.20 5.58
C GLU A 15 -3.21 -12.04 6.50
N GLN A 16 -2.26 -11.33 7.11
CA GLN A 16 -2.57 -10.14 7.92
C GLN A 16 -3.18 -9.01 7.07
N ALA A 17 -2.63 -8.76 5.88
CA ALA A 17 -3.15 -7.75 4.96
C ALA A 17 -4.56 -8.10 4.45
N GLN A 18 -4.82 -9.38 4.13
CA GLN A 18 -6.14 -9.87 3.72
C GLN A 18 -7.17 -9.80 4.87
N ALA A 19 -6.73 -10.00 6.11
CA ALA A 19 -7.55 -9.82 7.30
C ALA A 19 -7.87 -8.35 7.61
N GLY A 20 -7.26 -7.39 6.89
CA GLY A 20 -7.49 -5.96 7.07
C GLY A 20 -6.73 -5.35 8.24
N HIS A 21 -5.67 -6.00 8.71
CA HIS A 21 -4.79 -5.42 9.73
C HIS A 21 -3.96 -4.26 9.12
N SER A 22 -3.71 -3.23 9.94
CA SER A 22 -2.87 -2.11 9.54
C SER A 22 -1.40 -2.54 9.46
N ALA A 23 -0.65 -1.95 8.51
CA ALA A 23 0.78 -2.19 8.36
C ALA A 23 1.55 -1.98 9.67
N GLU A 24 1.18 -0.96 10.44
CA GLU A 24 1.78 -0.66 11.76
C GLU A 24 1.62 -1.80 12.76
N SER A 25 0.47 -2.48 12.81
CA SER A 25 0.24 -3.60 13.74
C SER A 25 1.09 -4.82 13.38
N VAL A 26 1.28 -5.05 12.08
CA VAL A 26 2.10 -6.15 11.56
C VAL A 26 3.58 -5.85 11.81
N LEU A 27 4.02 -4.61 11.56
CA LEU A 27 5.37 -4.15 11.88
C LEU A 27 5.70 -4.29 13.37
N GLN A 28 4.76 -3.89 14.24
CA GLN A 28 4.95 -4.03 15.68
C GLN A 28 5.16 -5.50 16.08
N SER A 29 4.36 -6.41 15.53
CA SER A 29 4.50 -7.86 15.77
C SER A 29 5.84 -8.41 15.28
N MET A 30 6.36 -7.88 14.16
CA MET A 30 7.70 -8.23 13.65
C MET A 30 8.80 -7.70 14.58
N LYS A 31 8.67 -6.46 15.07
CA LYS A 31 9.60 -5.86 16.04
C LYS A 31 9.62 -6.61 17.37
N ASP A 32 8.46 -7.01 17.89
CA ASP A 32 8.34 -7.87 19.07
C ASP A 32 9.01 -9.24 18.87
N SER A 33 9.03 -9.74 17.62
CA SER A 33 9.75 -10.95 17.22
C SER A 33 11.26 -10.74 17.04
N GLY A 34 11.77 -9.54 17.32
CA GLY A 34 13.19 -9.18 17.20
C GLY A 34 13.63 -8.70 15.82
N TRP A 35 12.69 -8.44 14.92
CA TRP A 35 13.02 -7.88 13.62
C TRP A 35 13.44 -6.42 13.72
N GLU A 36 14.38 -6.05 12.87
CA GLU A 36 14.80 -4.67 12.73
C GLU A 36 13.75 -3.94 11.87
N GLU A 37 13.41 -2.71 12.24
CA GLU A 37 12.28 -1.99 11.67
C GLU A 37 12.43 -1.76 10.17
N GLU A 38 13.62 -1.35 9.71
CA GLU A 38 13.88 -1.12 8.28
C GLU A 38 13.76 -2.42 7.48
N VAL A 39 14.27 -3.54 8.01
CA VAL A 39 14.14 -4.85 7.36
C VAL A 39 12.69 -5.33 7.36
N ALA A 40 11.93 -5.06 8.42
CA ALA A 40 10.52 -5.44 8.50
C ALA A 40 9.66 -4.67 7.49
N ILE A 41 9.94 -3.37 7.31
CA ILE A 41 9.30 -2.53 6.29
C ILE A 41 9.63 -3.04 4.89
N ASP A 42 10.91 -3.24 4.57
CA ASP A 42 11.34 -3.74 3.26
C ASP A 42 10.74 -5.12 2.95
N ALA A 43 10.70 -6.00 3.94
CA ALA A 43 10.09 -7.32 3.82
C ALA A 43 8.59 -7.25 3.52
N MET A 44 7.89 -6.34 4.21
CA MET A 44 6.46 -6.12 4.02
C MET A 44 6.17 -5.54 2.65
N GLU A 45 6.88 -4.49 2.23
CA GLU A 45 6.73 -3.88 0.92
C GLU A 45 6.99 -4.87 -0.20
N THR A 46 8.13 -5.59 -0.14
CA THR A 46 8.49 -6.58 -1.16
C THR A 46 7.45 -7.70 -1.26
N THR A 47 6.94 -8.16 -0.12
CA THR A 47 5.93 -9.22 -0.07
C THR A 47 4.59 -8.77 -0.63
N LEU A 48 4.08 -7.61 -0.19
CA LEU A 48 2.80 -7.09 -0.64
C LEU A 48 2.85 -6.75 -2.12
N ARG A 49 3.95 -6.13 -2.58
CA ARG A 49 4.13 -5.81 -4.00
C ARG A 49 4.14 -7.05 -4.87
N GLY A 50 4.85 -8.10 -4.45
CA GLY A 50 4.83 -9.39 -5.14
C GLY A 50 3.43 -10.01 -5.19
N HIS A 51 2.71 -10.00 -4.06
CA HIS A 51 1.35 -10.54 -4.01
C HIS A 51 0.36 -9.76 -4.89
N LEU A 52 0.47 -8.43 -4.94
CA LEU A 52 -0.37 -7.59 -5.81
C LEU A 52 -0.08 -7.87 -7.29
N ASP A 53 1.20 -8.06 -7.66
CA ASP A 53 1.59 -8.39 -9.04
C ASP A 53 1.03 -9.76 -9.45
N GLU A 54 1.17 -10.78 -8.59
CA GLU A 54 0.57 -12.10 -8.80
C GLU A 54 -0.96 -12.04 -8.94
N GLN A 55 -1.64 -11.25 -8.10
CA GLN A 55 -3.08 -11.03 -8.21
C GLN A 55 -3.46 -10.29 -9.49
N ALA A 56 -2.68 -9.28 -9.91
CA ALA A 56 -2.92 -8.53 -11.14
C ALA A 56 -2.81 -9.46 -12.36
N VAL A 57 -1.77 -10.29 -12.42
CA VAL A 57 -1.61 -11.31 -13.46
C VAL A 57 -2.79 -12.30 -13.46
N ALA A 58 -3.21 -12.79 -12.29
CA ALA A 58 -4.32 -13.72 -12.17
C ALA A 58 -5.68 -13.11 -12.61
N GLN A 59 -5.87 -11.80 -12.39
CA GLN A 59 -7.05 -11.06 -12.83
C GLN A 59 -6.96 -10.56 -14.27
N GLY A 60 -5.83 -10.79 -14.96
CA GLY A 60 -5.60 -10.29 -16.32
C GLY A 60 -5.45 -8.76 -16.38
N GLN A 61 -5.13 -8.13 -15.25
CA GLN A 61 -4.95 -6.69 -15.14
C GLN A 61 -3.63 -6.29 -15.83
N PRO A 62 -3.62 -5.17 -16.59
CA PRO A 62 -2.37 -4.66 -17.15
C PRO A 62 -1.36 -4.34 -16.04
N PRO A 63 -0.04 -4.44 -16.31
CA PRO A 63 0.99 -4.16 -15.33
C PRO A 63 0.82 -2.75 -14.74
N ALA A 64 1.16 -2.58 -13.47
CA ALA A 64 1.06 -1.31 -12.77
C ALA A 64 1.93 -0.25 -13.47
N VAL A 65 1.31 0.56 -14.33
CA VAL A 65 1.92 1.73 -14.95
C VAL A 65 1.67 2.94 -14.05
N PRO A 66 2.62 3.89 -13.95
CA PRO A 66 2.36 5.15 -13.27
C PRO A 66 1.15 5.81 -13.92
N VAL A 67 0.08 5.99 -13.14
CA VAL A 67 -1.12 6.70 -13.58
C VAL A 67 -0.74 8.16 -13.81
N PRO A 68 -1.01 8.72 -15.00
CA PRO A 68 -0.85 10.14 -15.23
C PRO A 68 -1.61 10.92 -14.15
N GLU A 69 -0.93 11.91 -13.57
CA GLU A 69 -1.56 12.83 -12.62
C GLU A 69 -2.77 13.52 -13.27
N PRO A 70 -3.91 13.64 -12.56
CA PRO A 70 -5.06 14.35 -13.09
C PRO A 70 -4.68 15.82 -13.33
N ASP A 71 -4.98 16.34 -14.52
CA ASP A 71 -4.75 17.75 -14.85
C ASP A 71 -5.73 18.62 -14.06
N VAL A 72 -5.29 19.08 -12.90
CA VAL A 72 -6.04 19.96 -12.00
C VAL A 72 -5.79 21.44 -12.31
N GLY A 73 -5.05 21.76 -13.38
CA GLY A 73 -4.67 23.14 -13.73
C GLY A 73 -5.87 24.04 -14.01
N ASP A 74 -6.93 23.49 -14.62
CA ASP A 74 -8.18 24.20 -14.92
C ASP A 74 -9.34 23.86 -13.95
N SER A 75 -9.06 23.10 -12.88
CA SER A 75 -10.07 22.80 -11.87
C SER A 75 -10.40 24.06 -11.09
N SER A 76 -11.63 24.57 -11.28
CA SER A 76 -12.10 25.73 -10.54
C SER A 76 -12.02 25.44 -9.03
N LEU A 77 -11.25 26.28 -8.32
CA LEU A 77 -11.18 26.34 -6.86
C LEU A 77 -12.53 26.66 -6.19
N TYR A 78 -13.62 26.75 -6.96
CA TYR A 78 -14.94 27.17 -6.52
C TYR A 78 -15.97 26.14 -6.97
N LEU A 79 -16.70 25.57 -6.00
CA LEU A 79 -17.86 24.73 -6.23
C LEU A 79 -19.13 25.57 -6.10
N ASP A 80 -20.07 25.43 -7.03
CA ASP A 80 -21.38 26.06 -6.94
C ASP A 80 -22.33 25.21 -6.08
N ALA A 81 -22.73 25.74 -4.92
CA ALA A 81 -23.67 25.09 -4.00
C ALA A 81 -25.14 25.40 -4.32
N GLY A 82 -25.42 26.14 -5.39
CA GLY A 82 -26.76 26.61 -5.78
C GLY A 82 -27.23 27.85 -5.03
N ASP A 83 -26.78 28.07 -3.79
CA ASP A 83 -27.00 29.32 -3.03
C ASP A 83 -25.78 30.26 -3.02
N ARG A 84 -24.57 29.71 -3.21
CA ARG A 84 -23.30 30.44 -3.20
C ARG A 84 -22.17 29.65 -3.84
N GLN A 85 -21.13 30.35 -4.26
CA GLN A 85 -19.85 29.73 -4.60
C GLN A 85 -19.01 29.50 -3.35
N VAL A 86 -18.44 28.31 -3.22
CA VAL A 86 -17.62 27.89 -2.08
C VAL A 86 -16.20 27.59 -2.57
N ALA A 87 -15.21 28.27 -1.97
CA ALA A 87 -13.80 28.01 -2.25
C ALA A 87 -13.36 26.69 -1.58
N VAL A 88 -12.75 25.78 -2.34
CA VAL A 88 -12.14 24.53 -1.84
C VAL A 88 -10.63 24.61 -2.03
N LEU A 89 -9.89 24.42 -0.93
CA LEU A 89 -8.43 24.45 -0.84
C LEU A 89 -7.85 23.05 -0.73
#